data_AF-A0AB74TYT8-F1
#
_entry.id   AF-A0AB74TYT8-F1
#
_cell.length_a   1.000
_cell.length_b   1.000
_cell.length_c   1.000
_cell.angle_alpha   90.00
_cell.angle_beta   90.00
_cell.angle_gamma   90.00
#
_symmetry.space_group_name_H-M   'P 1'
#
loop_
_entity.id
_entity.type
_entity.pdbx_description
1 polymer ?
#
loop_
_entity_poly.entity_id
_entity_poly.type
_entity_poly.pdbx_seq_one_letter_code
_entity_poly.pdbx_strand_id
1 'polypeptide(L)' 'MTKTDKELAVEVAIALIKANPRDKIINDDGKEIALPSLDISSASNIIRHIYDTLQTLEDEDRPPARKL' A
#
# COMPACT_ATOMS: atom_id res chain seq x y z
N MET A 1 10.13 -7.80 -18.64
CA MET A 1 8.91 -6.97 -18.70
C MET A 1 8.88 -6.13 -17.43
N THR A 2 8.86 -4.82 -17.56
CA THR A 2 8.51 -3.92 -16.45
C THR A 2 7.03 -4.15 -16.13
N LYS A 3 6.70 -4.35 -14.85
CA LYS A 3 5.31 -4.51 -14.42
C LYS A 3 4.55 -3.22 -14.67
N THR A 4 3.26 -3.31 -14.92
CA THR A 4 2.42 -2.11 -14.99
C THR A 4 2.19 -1.56 -13.58
N ASP A 5 2.04 -0.24 -13.44
CA ASP A 5 1.76 0.41 -12.14
C ASP A 5 0.55 -0.19 -11.42
N LYS A 6 -0.44 -0.65 -12.19
CA LYS A 6 -1.64 -1.31 -11.66
C LYS A 6 -1.32 -2.63 -11.00
N GLU A 7 -0.43 -3.44 -11.60
CA GLU A 7 0.00 -4.71 -11.01
C GLU A 7 0.82 -4.47 -9.73
N LEU A 8 1.70 -3.47 -9.74
CA LEU A 8 2.48 -3.10 -8.57
C LEU A 8 1.60 -2.59 -7.41
N ALA A 9 0.60 -1.76 -7.70
CA ALA A 9 -0.36 -1.29 -6.71
C ALA A 9 -1.15 -2.44 -6.06
N VAL A 10 -1.55 -3.43 -6.85
CA VAL A 10 -2.23 -4.65 -6.35
C VAL A 10 -1.29 -5.47 -5.47
N GLU A 11 -0.03 -5.65 -5.86
CA GLU A 11 0.96 -6.39 -5.06
C GLU A 11 1.25 -5.70 -3.71
N VAL A 12 1.39 -4.37 -3.74
CA VAL A 12 1.57 -3.55 -2.54
C VAL A 12 0.35 -3.67 -1.62
N ALA A 13 -0.87 -3.59 -2.16
CA ALA A 13 -2.09 -3.76 -1.39
C ALA A 13 -2.16 -5.16 -0.73
N ILE A 14 -1.83 -6.22 -1.47
CA ILE A 14 -1.80 -7.59 -0.95
C ILE A 14 -0.75 -7.72 0.17
N ALA A 15 0.44 -7.16 -0.02
CA ALA A 15 1.50 -7.19 0.99
C ALA A 15 1.08 -6.46 2.28
N LEU A 16 0.42 -5.31 2.14
CA LEU A 16 -0.14 -4.54 3.27
C LEU A 16 -1.18 -5.32 4.07
N ILE A 17 -2.10 -5.99 3.38
CA ILE A 17 -3.14 -6.82 4.02
C ILE A 17 -2.48 -8.00 4.76
N LYS A 18 -1.50 -8.66 4.15
CA LYS A 18 -0.76 -9.78 4.77
C LYS A 18 0.04 -9.35 6.00
N ALA A 19 0.62 -8.16 5.98
CA ALA A 19 1.40 -7.62 7.09
C ALA A 19 0.54 -7.14 8.27
N ASN A 20 -0.76 -6.90 8.04
CA ASN A 20 -1.69 -6.37 9.05
C ASN A 20 -2.93 -7.27 9.19
N PRO A 21 -2.76 -8.53 9.64
CA PRO A 21 -3.89 -9.42 9.87
C PRO A 21 -4.83 -8.84 10.93
N ARG A 22 -6.13 -9.08 10.73
CA ARG A 22 -7.15 -8.75 11.74
C ARG A 22 -7.17 -9.86 12.78
N ASP A 23 -6.28 -9.74 13.75
CA ASP A 23 -6.23 -10.67 14.86
C ASP A 23 -7.38 -10.42 15.83
N LYS A 24 -7.81 -11.50 16.49
CA LYS A 24 -8.83 -11.48 17.53
C LYS A 24 -8.30 -12.20 18.76
N ILE A 25 -8.62 -11.66 19.93
CA ILE A 25 -8.37 -12.31 21.21
C ILE A 25 -9.70 -12.52 21.94
N ILE A 26 -9.80 -13.58 22.72
CA ILE A 26 -10.91 -13.77 23.66
C ILE A 26 -10.45 -13.20 25.00
N ASN A 27 -11.22 -12.27 25.58
CA ASN A 27 -10.91 -11.71 26.88
C ASN A 27 -11.33 -12.64 28.02
N ASP A 28 -11.00 -12.28 29.26
CA ASP A 28 -11.32 -13.07 30.45
C ASP A 28 -12.84 -13.27 30.66
N ASP A 29 -13.67 -12.39 30.08
CA ASP A 29 -15.14 -12.48 30.09
C ASP A 29 -15.70 -13.38 28.96
N GLY A 30 -14.84 -14.00 28.15
CA GLY A 30 -15.23 -14.84 27.01
C GLY A 30 -15.67 -14.07 25.76
N LYS A 31 -15.49 -12.75 25.72
CA LYS A 31 -15.84 -11.88 24.58
C LYS A 31 -14.69 -11.77 23.58
N GLU A 32 -15.02 -11.86 22.29
CA GLU A 32 -14.06 -11.54 21.23
C GLU A 32 -13.77 -10.04 21.17
N ILE A 33 -12.49 -9.70 21.22
CA ILE A 33 -11.96 -8.35 20.99
C ILE A 33 -11.08 -8.40 19.74
N ALA A 34 -11.39 -7.55 18.76
CA ALA A 34 -10.53 -7.35 17.60
C ALA A 34 -9.31 -6.52 18.02
N LEU A 35 -8.11 -7.00 17.70
CA LEU A 35 -6.90 -6.22 17.89
C LEU A 35 -6.88 -5.05 16.89
N PRO A 36 -6.27 -3.91 17.25
CA PRO A 36 -6.05 -2.81 16.33
C PRO A 36 -5.33 -3.33 15.09
N SER A 37 -5.95 -3.13 13.94
CA SER A 37 -5.41 -3.49 12.62
C SER A 37 -5.45 -2.26 11.74
N LEU A 38 -4.64 -2.25 10.69
CA LEU A 38 -4.62 -1.17 9.74
C LEU A 38 -6.02 -0.98 9.14
N ASP A 39 -6.57 0.23 9.26
CA ASP A 39 -7.84 0.56 8.64
C ASP A 39 -7.67 0.80 7.12
N ILE A 40 -8.79 0.69 6.41
CA ILE A 40 -8.80 0.79 4.94
C ILE A 40 -8.33 2.17 4.47
N SER A 41 -8.66 3.25 5.18
CA SER A 41 -8.26 4.61 4.81
C SER A 41 -6.75 4.80 4.94
N SER A 42 -6.15 4.28 6.01
CA SER A 42 -4.69 4.23 6.19
C SER A 42 -4.02 3.40 5.09
N ALA A 43 -4.57 2.23 4.74
CA ALA A 43 -4.04 1.41 3.65
C ALA A 43 -4.10 2.14 2.29
N SER A 44 -5.20 2.81 1.97
CA SER A 44 -5.33 3.61 0.74
C SER A 44 -4.33 4.77 0.69
N ASN A 45 -4.07 5.43 1.82
CA ASN A 45 -3.07 6.50 1.88
C ASN A 45 -1.65 5.98 1.59
N ILE A 46 -1.29 4.81 2.12
CA ILE A 46 0.02 4.21 1.87
C ILE A 46 0.17 3.84 0.39
N ILE A 47 -0.84 3.21 -0.20
CA ILE A 47 -0.81 2.84 -1.63
C ILE A 47 -0.62 4.08 -2.51
N ARG A 48 -1.38 5.15 -2.24
CA ARG A 48 -1.26 6.41 -2.98
C ARG A 48 0.12 7.03 -2.81
N HIS A 49 0.65 7.07 -1.58
CA HIS A 49 1.98 7.63 -1.33
C HIS A 49 3.08 6.86 -2.08
N ILE A 50 2.99 5.53 -2.13
CA ILE A 50 3.91 4.69 -2.89
C ILE A 50 3.78 4.97 -4.39
N TYR A 51 2.55 5.08 -4.90
CA TYR A 51 2.31 5.42 -6.30
C TYR A 51 2.92 6.78 -6.68
N ASP A 52 2.65 7.82 -5.88
CA ASP A 52 3.19 9.16 -6.10
C ASP A 52 4.73 9.16 -6.07
N THR A 53 5.32 8.42 -5.13
CA THR A 53 6.79 8.28 -5.03
C THR A 53 7.38 7.63 -6.28
N LEU A 54 6.76 6.57 -6.79
CA LEU A 54 7.24 5.88 -8.00
C LEU A 54 7.13 6.77 -9.24
N GLN A 55 6.03 7.52 -9.38
CA GLN A 55 5.87 8.48 -10.48
C GLN A 55 6.95 9.58 -10.43
N THR A 56 7.28 10.09 -9.25
CA THR A 56 8.35 11.10 -9.12
C THR A 56 9.72 10.55 -9.49
N LEU A 57 10.01 9.28 -9.16
CA LEU A 57 11.27 8.63 -9.54
C LEU A 57 11.36 8.41 -11.06
N GLU A 58 10.26 8.08 -11.72
CA GLU A 58 10.23 7.95 -13.19
C GLU A 58 10.41 9.30 -13.91
N ASP A 59 9.90 10.38 -13.33
CA ASP A 59 10.05 11.72 -13.90
C ASP A 59 11.46 12.30 -13.73
N GLU A 60 12.18 11.95 -12.66
CA GLU A 60 13.60 12.34 -12.48
C GLU A 60 14.55 11.65 -13.47
N ASP A 61 14.23 10.44 -13.93
CA ASP A 61 15.00 9.70 -14.94
C ASP A 61 14.65 10.10 -16.39
N ARG A 62 13.69 11.01 -16.61
CA ARG A 62 13.33 11.49 -17.95
C ARG A 62 14.28 12.59 -18.41
N PRO A 63 15.04 12.41 -19.50
CA PRO A 63 15.88 13.49 -20.02
C PRO A 63 14.99 14.67 -20.41
N PRO A 64 15.44 15.93 -20.18
CA PRO A 64 14.64 17.09 -20.51
C PRO A 64 14.28 17.03 -21.99
N ALA A 65 12.97 17.11 -22.28
CA ALA A 65 12.47 17.11 -23.65
C ALA A 65 13.23 18.19 -24.43
N ARG A 66 14.07 17.78 -25.39
CA ARG A 66 14.72 18.69 -26.33
C ARG A 66 13.62 19.44 -27.04
N LYS A 67 13.47 20.73 -26.73
CA LYS A 67 12.69 21.65 -27.55
C LYS A 67 13.36 21.68 -28.92
N LEU A 68 12.64 21.21 -29.94
CA LEU A 68 12.97 21.42 -31.36
C LEU A 68 12.62 22.85 -31.75
#